data_AF-A0A8J5FWU7-F1
#
_entry.id   AF-A0A8J5FWU7-F1
#
_cell.length_a   1.000
_cell.length_b   1.000
_cell.length_c   1.000
_cell.angle_alpha   90.00
_cell.angle_beta   90.00
_cell.angle_gamma   90.00
#
_symmetry.space_group_name_H-M   'P 1'
#
loop_
_entity.id
_entity.type
_entity.pdbx_description
1 polymer ?
#
loop_
_entity_poly.entity_id
_entity_poly.type
_entity_poly.pdbx_seq_one_letter_code
_entity_poly.pdbx_strand_id
1 'polypeptide(L)'
;MSERKRRRSEAAAPVASISDGSTSKKPRKQDSHAQGLRKHLKSDAEILASIREMYEASRSEVSSSKAVSLSDLNLSSACREVSDRDVASVQVAIERTVLAVARSILAGSGFSFDVPSRAASNQLYVPEIDRIVLRDKSSSRPFASLSTVRKATVTARVLSLVYAVLRRDIHITKRDLFYTDVKLFQDQSQSDAVLDDVSCMLGCTRSSLHVVASEKGVVVGRLVFTDDGDRIDCTKMGIGGKAIPPNIDRVGNLESDALFILLVEKDAAFMRLAEDRFYNRFPCIIVTAKGQPDVATRLFLKRMKTELKLPVLALVDSDPYGLKILSVYMCGSKNMSYDSSNLTTPDIKWLGVRPSDLDKYKVPEQCRLPMTDQDVKAGKDLLEEDFVKKNEGWVKELEIMVKTRQKAEIQALSSFGFQYLSEVYLPLKLQQRDWL
;
A
#
# COMPACT_ATOMS: atom_id res chain seq x y z
N MET A 1 49.80 -45.21 -62.19
CA MET A 1 49.64 -43.78 -61.87
C MET A 1 50.16 -43.56 -60.45
N SER A 2 51.44 -43.21 -60.30
CA SER A 2 51.95 -41.93 -59.75
C SER A 2 51.43 -41.60 -58.33
N GLU A 3 52.15 -41.84 -57.25
CA GLU A 3 53.19 -41.00 -56.60
C GLU A 3 52.78 -39.57 -56.14
N ARG A 4 52.96 -39.34 -54.82
CA ARG A 4 53.55 -38.17 -54.12
C ARG A 4 53.01 -36.73 -54.33
N LYS A 5 52.70 -36.06 -53.19
CA LYS A 5 53.43 -34.89 -52.61
C LYS A 5 52.68 -34.36 -51.35
N ARG A 6 53.27 -34.41 -50.15
CA ARG A 6 54.13 -33.38 -49.47
C ARG A 6 53.39 -32.05 -49.19
N ARG A 7 53.03 -31.73 -47.94
CA ARG A 7 53.83 -31.11 -46.83
C ARG A 7 54.59 -29.83 -47.22
N ARG A 8 54.24 -28.71 -46.55
CA ARG A 8 55.09 -27.67 -45.92
C ARG A 8 54.14 -26.56 -45.40
N SER A 9 54.37 -25.76 -44.37
CA SER A 9 55.16 -25.76 -43.13
C SER A 9 55.25 -24.29 -42.72
N GLU A 10 54.87 -23.92 -41.50
CA GLU A 10 55.41 -22.78 -40.74
C GLU A 10 54.86 -22.95 -39.31
N ALA A 11 55.58 -23.64 -38.42
CA ALA A 11 56.71 -23.19 -37.60
C ALA A 11 56.27 -22.40 -36.34
N ALA A 12 56.53 -23.02 -35.19
CA ALA A 12 56.47 -22.55 -33.80
C ALA A 12 57.42 -21.35 -33.56
N ALA A 13 57.46 -20.57 -32.49
CA ALA A 13 57.05 -20.54 -31.07
C ALA A 13 57.38 -19.07 -30.57
N PRO A 14 57.33 -18.64 -29.28
CA PRO A 14 57.09 -19.37 -28.03
C PRO A 14 56.08 -18.73 -27.03
N VAL A 15 55.78 -19.55 -26.03
CA VAL A 15 55.19 -19.22 -24.73
C VAL A 15 56.09 -18.24 -23.98
N ALA A 16 55.52 -17.14 -23.49
CA ALA A 16 56.13 -16.25 -22.50
C ALA A 16 55.23 -16.18 -21.25
N SER A 17 55.77 -16.69 -20.15
CA SER A 17 55.31 -16.54 -18.77
C SER A 17 55.44 -15.09 -18.29
N ILE A 18 54.35 -14.49 -17.80
CA ILE A 18 54.33 -13.24 -17.02
C ILE A 18 53.24 -13.42 -15.95
N SER A 19 53.59 -14.01 -14.81
CA SER A 19 53.93 -13.35 -13.53
C SER A 19 52.73 -12.71 -12.84
N ASP A 20 52.47 -13.19 -11.62
CA ASP A 20 51.58 -12.63 -10.61
C ASP A 20 51.57 -11.10 -10.60
N GLY A 21 50.44 -10.54 -10.99
CA GLY A 21 50.10 -9.13 -10.79
C GLY A 21 48.91 -9.05 -9.87
N SER A 22 49.16 -9.01 -8.55
CA SER A 22 48.20 -8.64 -7.53
C SER A 22 47.71 -7.21 -7.78
N THR A 23 46.72 -7.05 -8.66
CA THR A 23 46.02 -5.79 -8.84
C THR A 23 44.99 -5.67 -7.72
N SER A 24 45.45 -5.11 -6.60
CA SER A 24 44.59 -4.47 -5.60
C SER A 24 43.68 -3.48 -6.35
N LYS A 25 42.46 -3.91 -6.66
CA LYS A 25 41.42 -3.06 -7.23
C LYS A 25 41.10 -1.99 -6.18
N LYS A 26 41.58 -0.76 -6.42
CA LYS A 26 41.14 0.41 -5.67
C LYS A 26 39.60 0.42 -5.68
N PRO A 27 38.91 0.55 -4.53
CA PRO A 27 37.46 0.59 -4.49
C PRO A 27 36.96 1.74 -5.36
N ARG A 28 35.83 1.54 -6.08
CA ARG A 28 35.24 2.60 -6.90
C ARG A 28 34.98 3.82 -6.00
N LYS A 29 35.13 5.05 -6.49
CA LYS A 29 34.88 6.29 -5.71
C LYS A 29 33.53 6.26 -4.96
N GLN A 30 32.52 5.56 -5.49
CA GLN A 30 31.20 5.38 -4.88
C GLN A 30 31.25 4.49 -3.63
N ASP A 31 32.01 3.39 -3.65
CA ASP A 31 32.23 2.52 -2.48
C ASP A 31 32.93 3.29 -1.35
N SER A 32 33.85 4.20 -1.68
CA SER A 32 34.54 5.03 -0.67
C SER A 32 33.60 6.02 0.05
N HIS A 33 32.55 6.50 -0.62
CA HIS A 33 31.57 7.40 -0.02
C HIS A 33 30.61 6.65 0.91
N ALA A 34 30.12 5.48 0.47
CA ALA A 34 29.32 4.59 1.30
C ALA A 34 30.09 4.11 2.54
N GLN A 35 31.37 3.76 2.39
CA GLN A 35 32.26 3.45 3.51
C GLN A 35 32.49 4.65 4.44
N GLY A 36 32.53 5.87 3.90
CA GLY A 36 32.59 7.10 4.69
C GLY A 36 31.35 7.30 5.56
N LEU A 37 30.15 7.13 5.00
CA LEU A 37 28.90 7.22 5.75
C LEU A 37 28.75 6.09 6.77
N ARG A 38 29.23 4.89 6.45
CA ARG A 38 29.26 3.75 7.39
C ARG A 38 30.09 4.06 8.65
N LYS A 39 31.14 4.87 8.55
CA LYS A 39 31.94 5.30 9.71
C LYS A 39 31.22 6.28 10.63
N HIS A 40 30.16 6.95 10.16
CA HIS A 40 29.36 7.89 10.96
C HIS A 40 28.17 7.22 11.66
N LEU A 41 27.96 5.92 11.42
CA LEU A 41 26.96 5.14 12.12
C LEU A 41 27.43 4.91 13.56
N LYS A 42 26.53 5.23 14.49
CA LYS A 42 26.66 4.84 15.88
C LYS A 42 26.51 3.33 16.01
N SER A 43 26.82 2.80 17.20
CA SER A 43 26.57 1.39 17.50
C SER A 43 25.06 1.08 17.33
N ASP A 44 24.75 -0.14 16.88
CA ASP A 44 23.35 -0.56 16.71
C ASP A 44 22.55 -0.38 18.02
N ALA A 45 23.19 -0.56 19.17
CA ALA A 45 22.59 -0.36 20.50
C ALA A 45 22.14 1.10 20.73
N GLU A 46 22.92 2.09 20.33
CA GLU A 46 22.55 3.51 20.44
C GLU A 46 21.41 3.90 19.50
N ILE A 47 21.42 3.34 18.29
CA ILE A 47 20.33 3.55 17.32
C ILE A 47 19.03 2.93 17.88
N LEU A 48 19.12 1.72 18.45
CA LEU A 48 17.99 1.07 19.09
C LEU A 48 17.46 1.85 20.30
N ALA A 49 18.32 2.48 21.10
CA ALA A 49 17.88 3.36 22.18
C ALA A 49 17.06 4.54 21.63
N SER A 50 17.53 5.18 20.56
CA SER A 50 16.79 6.25 19.88
C SER A 50 15.43 5.79 19.34
N ILE A 51 15.33 4.55 18.86
CA ILE A 51 14.08 3.95 18.36
C ILE A 51 13.14 3.61 19.53
N ARG A 52 13.66 3.12 20.66
CA ARG A 52 12.86 2.84 21.86
C ARG A 52 12.21 4.10 22.42
N GLU A 53 12.95 5.22 22.46
CA GLU A 53 12.37 6.51 22.85
C GLU A 53 11.23 6.93 21.90
N MET A 54 11.37 6.69 20.59
CA MET A 54 10.30 6.94 19.62
C MET A 54 9.09 6.05 19.88
N TYR A 55 9.33 4.75 20.13
CA TYR A 55 8.28 3.80 20.46
C TYR A 55 7.51 4.24 21.71
N GLU A 56 8.22 4.62 22.78
CA GLU A 56 7.64 5.12 24.04
C GLU A 56 6.86 6.43 23.85
N ALA A 57 7.38 7.35 23.04
CA ALA A 57 6.69 8.59 22.68
C ALA A 57 5.38 8.30 21.93
N SER A 58 5.43 7.45 20.89
CA SER A 58 4.25 7.07 20.11
C SER A 58 3.19 6.36 20.97
N ARG A 59 3.62 5.51 21.91
CA ARG A 59 2.73 4.80 22.83
C ARG A 59 2.06 5.74 23.82
N SER A 60 2.76 6.81 24.24
CA SER A 60 2.23 7.85 25.12
C SER A 60 1.23 8.73 24.40
N GLU A 61 1.52 9.15 23.16
CA GLU A 61 0.61 9.96 22.31
C GLU A 61 -0.69 9.23 21.96
N VAL A 62 -0.61 7.92 21.67
CA VAL A 62 -1.80 7.08 21.41
C VAL A 62 -2.65 6.90 22.68
N SER A 63 -2.06 6.98 23.87
CA SER A 63 -2.81 6.92 25.13
C SER A 63 -3.50 8.25 25.49
N SER A 64 -3.01 9.39 24.98
CA SER A 64 -3.57 10.72 25.25
C SER A 64 -4.51 11.25 24.16
N SER A 65 -4.38 10.77 22.92
CA SER A 65 -5.24 11.18 21.80
C SER A 65 -6.48 10.28 21.71
N LYS A 66 -7.65 10.80 22.12
CA LYS A 66 -8.91 10.22 21.65
C LYS A 66 -8.98 10.43 20.14
N ALA A 67 -9.07 9.36 19.37
CA ALA A 67 -9.33 9.46 17.94
C ALA A 67 -10.66 10.20 17.75
N VAL A 68 -10.61 11.43 17.25
CA VAL A 68 -11.79 12.25 16.97
C VAL A 68 -12.63 11.50 15.96
N SER A 69 -13.86 11.14 16.35
CA SER A 69 -14.81 10.47 15.47
C SER A 69 -15.66 11.50 14.73
N LEU A 70 -16.25 11.14 13.59
CA LEU A 70 -17.20 12.03 12.90
C LEU A 70 -18.42 12.39 13.77
N SER A 71 -18.76 11.54 14.74
CA SER A 71 -19.76 11.83 15.77
C SER A 71 -19.34 12.99 16.68
N ASP A 72 -18.05 13.11 17.01
CA ASP A 72 -17.53 14.20 17.82
C ASP A 72 -17.52 15.54 17.07
N LEU A 73 -17.50 15.50 15.72
CA LEU A 73 -17.51 16.66 14.84
C LEU A 73 -18.93 17.06 14.37
N ASN A 74 -20.00 16.41 14.86
CA ASN A 74 -21.38 16.59 14.37
C ASN A 74 -21.55 16.38 12.85
N LEU A 75 -20.65 15.62 12.22
CA LEU A 75 -20.66 15.34 10.78
C LEU A 75 -21.31 13.99 10.44
N SER A 76 -21.73 13.22 11.44
CA SER A 76 -22.35 11.90 11.30
C SER A 76 -23.66 11.90 10.50
N SER A 77 -24.37 13.03 10.47
CA SER A 77 -25.59 13.22 9.66
C SER A 77 -25.31 13.74 8.24
N ALA A 78 -24.11 14.30 7.99
CA ALA A 78 -23.73 14.89 6.71
C ALA A 78 -22.84 13.98 5.86
N CYS A 79 -22.17 13.01 6.50
CA CYS A 79 -21.22 12.09 5.87
C CYS A 79 -21.67 10.64 6.06
N ARG A 80 -21.53 9.81 5.02
CA ARG A 80 -21.77 8.37 5.09
C ARG A 80 -20.46 7.63 5.32
N GLU A 81 -20.42 6.84 6.38
CA GLU A 81 -19.37 5.85 6.62
C GLU A 81 -19.96 4.44 6.58
N VAL A 82 -19.16 3.49 6.08
CA VAL A 82 -19.49 2.07 6.20
C VAL A 82 -18.91 1.48 7.47
N SER A 83 -19.59 0.47 8.00
CA SER A 83 -19.19 -0.26 9.21
C SER A 83 -19.09 -1.75 8.89
N ASP A 84 -18.24 -2.46 9.63
CA ASP A 84 -18.26 -3.92 9.57
C ASP A 84 -19.60 -4.41 10.14
N ARG A 85 -20.28 -5.27 9.38
CA ARG A 85 -21.58 -5.82 9.75
C ARG A 85 -21.55 -7.33 9.66
N ASP A 86 -22.25 -7.97 10.58
CA ASP A 86 -22.46 -9.41 10.56
C ASP A 86 -23.27 -9.85 9.33
N VAL A 87 -23.08 -11.11 8.93
CA VAL A 87 -23.73 -11.71 7.76
C VAL A 87 -25.25 -11.56 7.81
N ALA A 88 -25.86 -11.74 9.00
CA ALA A 88 -27.31 -11.64 9.15
C ALA A 88 -27.80 -10.20 8.96
N SER A 89 -27.12 -9.21 9.53
CA SER A 89 -27.44 -7.78 9.33
C SER A 89 -27.32 -7.36 7.86
N VAL A 90 -26.29 -7.83 7.14
CA VAL A 90 -26.14 -7.57 5.70
C VAL A 90 -27.27 -8.22 4.90
N GLN A 91 -27.64 -9.46 5.21
CA GLN A 91 -28.78 -10.14 4.56
C GLN A 91 -30.09 -9.37 4.77
N VAL A 92 -30.38 -8.96 6.01
CA VAL A 92 -31.57 -8.16 6.33
C VAL A 92 -31.55 -6.82 5.60
N ALA A 93 -30.39 -6.17 5.47
CA ALA A 93 -30.26 -4.93 4.71
C ALA A 93 -30.59 -5.14 3.23
N ILE A 94 -30.09 -6.22 2.61
CA ILE A 94 -30.40 -6.58 1.22
C ILE A 94 -31.89 -6.84 1.06
N GLU A 95 -32.50 -7.64 1.95
CA GLU A 95 -33.93 -7.94 1.92
C GLU A 95 -34.79 -6.68 2.05
N ARG A 96 -34.43 -5.76 2.94
CA ARG A 96 -35.11 -4.46 3.09
C ARG A 96 -35.02 -3.64 1.82
N THR A 97 -33.85 -3.55 1.19
CA THR A 97 -33.68 -2.83 -0.08
C THR A 97 -34.55 -3.45 -1.18
N VAL A 98 -34.53 -4.77 -1.34
CA VAL A 98 -35.32 -5.48 -2.36
C VAL A 98 -36.82 -5.34 -2.09
N LEU A 99 -37.24 -5.40 -0.82
CA LEU A 99 -38.63 -5.24 -0.42
C LEU A 99 -39.15 -3.82 -0.64
N ALA A 100 -38.34 -2.79 -0.39
CA ALA A 100 -38.67 -1.40 -0.71
C ALA A 100 -38.89 -1.22 -2.22
N VAL A 101 -38.01 -1.83 -3.02
CA VAL A 101 -38.11 -1.80 -4.47
C VAL A 101 -39.34 -2.57 -4.98
N ALA A 102 -39.65 -3.73 -4.41
CA ALA A 102 -40.87 -4.48 -4.75
C ALA A 102 -42.14 -3.68 -4.43
N ARG A 103 -42.18 -2.98 -3.28
CA ARG A 103 -43.27 -2.06 -2.93
C ARG A 103 -43.41 -0.91 -3.93
N SER A 104 -42.30 -0.33 -4.37
CA SER A 104 -42.29 0.73 -5.40
C SER A 104 -42.89 0.25 -6.74
N ILE A 105 -42.57 -0.97 -7.15
CA ILE A 105 -43.15 -1.59 -8.36
C ILE A 105 -44.66 -1.77 -8.18
N LEU A 106 -45.11 -2.34 -7.06
CA LEU A 106 -46.52 -2.59 -6.78
C LEU A 106 -47.34 -1.28 -6.68
N ALA A 107 -46.72 -0.20 -6.21
CA ALA A 107 -47.31 1.13 -6.17
C ALA A 107 -47.33 1.85 -7.53
N GLY A 108 -46.77 1.25 -8.58
CA GLY A 108 -46.69 1.85 -9.91
C GLY A 108 -45.62 2.93 -10.07
N SER A 109 -44.78 3.17 -9.06
CA SER A 109 -43.66 4.12 -9.09
C SER A 109 -42.44 3.59 -9.86
N GLY A 110 -42.42 2.30 -10.19
CA GLY A 110 -41.40 1.66 -11.02
C GLY A 110 -40.22 1.10 -10.23
N PHE A 111 -39.21 0.61 -10.96
CA PHE A 111 -38.00 -0.03 -10.43
C PHE A 111 -36.82 0.96 -10.46
N SER A 112 -36.32 1.35 -9.29
CA SER A 112 -35.15 2.23 -9.15
C SER A 112 -34.32 1.87 -7.93
N PHE A 113 -33.01 2.12 -8.00
CA PHE A 113 -32.12 2.09 -6.85
C PHE A 113 -31.60 3.49 -6.53
N ASP A 114 -31.58 3.84 -5.25
CA ASP A 114 -30.94 5.06 -4.79
C ASP A 114 -29.54 4.73 -4.25
N VAL A 115 -28.53 5.20 -4.97
CA VAL A 115 -27.12 4.88 -4.70
C VAL A 115 -26.38 6.17 -4.33
N PRO A 116 -25.68 6.23 -3.18
CA PRO A 116 -24.84 7.37 -2.84
C PRO A 116 -23.78 7.65 -3.93
N SER A 117 -23.67 8.91 -4.33
CA SER A 117 -22.79 9.34 -5.42
C SER A 117 -21.34 9.32 -4.97
N ARG A 118 -20.47 8.57 -5.64
CA ARG A 118 -19.02 8.52 -5.36
C ARG A 118 -18.19 9.48 -6.21
N ALA A 119 -18.82 10.44 -6.89
CA ALA A 119 -18.12 11.43 -7.71
C ALA A 119 -17.20 12.32 -6.84
N ALA A 120 -16.11 12.84 -7.43
CA ALA A 120 -15.16 13.72 -6.73
C ALA A 120 -15.84 14.95 -6.08
N SER A 121 -16.92 15.46 -6.68
CA SER A 121 -17.73 16.56 -6.13
C SER A 121 -18.49 16.23 -4.85
N ASN A 122 -18.63 14.93 -4.53
CA ASN A 122 -19.30 14.45 -3.33
C ASN A 122 -18.31 13.94 -2.27
N GLN A 123 -17.01 14.10 -2.51
CA GLN A 123 -15.94 13.73 -1.59
C GLN A 123 -15.45 14.99 -0.86
N LEU A 124 -15.17 14.85 0.43
CA LEU A 124 -14.66 15.92 1.27
C LEU A 124 -13.46 15.39 2.05
N TYR A 125 -12.34 16.07 2.01
CA TYR A 125 -11.27 15.83 2.97
C TYR A 125 -11.59 16.58 4.27
N VAL A 126 -11.50 15.90 5.39
CA VAL A 126 -11.77 16.45 6.73
C VAL A 126 -10.42 16.57 7.46
N PRO A 127 -9.85 17.79 7.58
CA PRO A 127 -8.51 18.02 8.14
C PRO A 127 -8.33 17.53 9.58
N GLU A 128 -9.40 17.54 10.38
CA GLU A 128 -9.41 17.18 11.79
C GLU A 128 -9.12 15.69 12.01
N ILE A 129 -9.57 14.84 11.08
CA ILE A 129 -9.38 13.37 11.14
C ILE A 129 -8.39 12.86 10.08
N ASP A 130 -7.85 13.75 9.25
CA ASP A 130 -6.92 13.44 8.15
C ASP A 130 -7.47 12.35 7.21
N ARG A 131 -8.75 12.45 6.83
CA ARG A 131 -9.44 11.43 6.03
C ARG A 131 -10.33 12.05 4.95
N ILE A 132 -10.45 11.33 3.84
CA ILE A 132 -11.42 11.63 2.78
C ILE A 132 -12.73 10.88 3.09
N VAL A 133 -13.82 11.62 3.26
CA VAL A 133 -15.17 11.10 3.57
C VAL A 133 -16.15 11.38 2.42
N LEU A 134 -17.23 10.60 2.38
CA LEU A 134 -18.31 10.75 1.38
C LEU A 134 -19.49 11.52 1.96
N ARG A 135 -19.95 12.56 1.25
CA ARG A 135 -21.16 13.35 1.62
C ARG A 135 -22.45 12.61 1.26
N ASP A 136 -23.59 13.02 1.81
CA ASP A 136 -24.90 12.33 1.67
C ASP A 136 -25.63 12.51 0.31
N LYS A 137 -24.96 12.98 -0.75
CA LYS A 137 -25.62 13.10 -2.06
C LYS A 137 -25.87 11.72 -2.67
N SER A 138 -27.12 11.43 -3.00
CA SER A 138 -27.52 10.21 -3.71
C SER A 138 -27.78 10.46 -5.20
N SER A 139 -27.71 9.37 -5.97
CA SER A 139 -28.06 9.31 -7.39
C SER A 139 -29.09 8.20 -7.58
N SER A 140 -30.23 8.53 -8.17
CA SER A 140 -31.25 7.55 -8.49
C SER A 140 -30.95 6.87 -9.83
N ARG A 141 -31.15 5.55 -9.88
CA ARG A 141 -30.94 4.71 -11.07
C ARG A 141 -32.25 4.05 -11.48
N PRO A 142 -33.16 4.78 -12.15
CA PRO A 142 -34.42 4.23 -12.62
C PRO A 142 -34.21 3.31 -13.82
N PHE A 143 -34.76 2.10 -13.76
CA PHE A 143 -34.64 1.12 -14.82
C PHE A 143 -35.34 1.52 -16.12
N ALA A 144 -36.38 2.35 -16.04
CA ALA A 144 -37.08 2.87 -17.20
C ALA A 144 -36.22 3.84 -18.05
N SER A 145 -35.06 4.28 -17.54
CA SER A 145 -34.17 5.21 -18.25
C SER A 145 -33.07 4.48 -19.01
N LEU A 146 -32.93 4.78 -20.31
CA LEU A 146 -31.92 4.20 -21.20
C LEU A 146 -30.48 4.38 -20.69
N SER A 147 -30.20 5.47 -19.97
CA SER A 147 -28.84 5.76 -19.46
C SER A 147 -28.49 4.97 -18.19
N THR A 148 -29.48 4.51 -17.43
CA THR A 148 -29.26 3.87 -16.12
C THR A 148 -29.80 2.44 -16.03
N VAL A 149 -30.59 1.98 -17.00
CA VAL A 149 -31.15 0.61 -17.10
C VAL A 149 -30.09 -0.45 -16.87
N ARG A 150 -28.95 -0.35 -17.56
CA ARG A 150 -27.85 -1.33 -17.43
C ARG A 150 -27.28 -1.33 -16.02
N LYS A 151 -27.02 -0.16 -15.44
CA LYS A 151 -26.47 -0.03 -14.08
C LYS A 151 -27.45 -0.57 -13.03
N ALA A 152 -28.75 -0.33 -13.20
CA ALA A 152 -29.79 -0.88 -12.33
C ALA A 152 -29.85 -2.41 -12.41
N THR A 153 -29.81 -2.99 -13.61
CA THR A 153 -29.77 -4.45 -13.81
C THR A 153 -28.53 -5.08 -13.18
N VAL A 154 -27.35 -4.48 -13.41
CA VAL A 154 -26.09 -4.95 -12.81
C VAL A 154 -26.16 -4.88 -11.28
N THR A 155 -26.73 -3.80 -10.71
CA THR A 155 -26.90 -3.65 -9.25
C THR A 155 -27.80 -4.74 -8.68
N ALA A 156 -28.95 -5.02 -9.32
CA ALA A 156 -29.84 -6.11 -8.92
C ALA A 156 -29.16 -7.48 -8.98
N ARG A 157 -28.36 -7.73 -10.03
CA ARG A 157 -27.62 -8.98 -10.18
C ARG A 157 -26.56 -9.15 -9.11
N VAL A 158 -25.77 -8.11 -8.84
CA VAL A 158 -24.74 -8.13 -7.78
C VAL A 158 -25.38 -8.37 -6.41
N LEU A 159 -26.48 -7.68 -6.07
CA LEU A 159 -27.23 -7.93 -4.83
C LEU A 159 -27.70 -9.39 -4.71
N SER A 160 -28.25 -9.95 -5.79
CA SER A 160 -28.69 -11.35 -5.82
C SER A 160 -27.53 -12.34 -5.60
N LEU A 161 -26.38 -12.09 -6.23
CA LEU A 161 -25.19 -12.94 -6.06
C LEU A 161 -24.64 -12.84 -4.65
N VAL A 162 -24.49 -11.63 -4.12
CA VAL A 162 -24.04 -11.40 -2.73
C VAL A 162 -24.98 -12.09 -1.75
N TYR A 163 -26.30 -11.94 -1.90
CA TYR A 163 -27.27 -12.62 -1.04
C TYR A 163 -27.12 -14.15 -1.09
N ALA A 164 -26.91 -14.73 -2.27
CA ALA A 164 -26.71 -16.17 -2.42
C ALA A 164 -25.40 -16.65 -1.77
N VAL A 165 -24.33 -15.87 -1.86
CA VAL A 165 -23.02 -16.13 -1.24
C VAL A 165 -23.13 -16.07 0.29
N LEU A 166 -23.75 -15.01 0.81
CA LEU A 166 -23.98 -14.83 2.25
C LEU A 166 -24.86 -15.95 2.82
N ARG A 167 -25.89 -16.40 2.09
CA ARG A 167 -26.75 -17.51 2.54
C ARG A 167 -26.03 -18.85 2.63
N ARG A 168 -24.97 -19.03 1.85
CA ARG A 168 -24.16 -20.26 1.84
C ARG A 168 -22.94 -20.16 2.74
N ASP A 169 -22.71 -18.99 3.34
CA ASP A 169 -21.52 -18.69 4.16
C ASP A 169 -20.19 -18.99 3.43
N ILE A 170 -20.16 -18.74 2.12
CA ILE A 170 -18.96 -18.91 1.29
C ILE A 170 -18.35 -17.56 0.95
N HIS A 171 -17.09 -17.56 0.53
CA HIS A 171 -16.39 -16.37 0.04
C HIS A 171 -16.08 -16.54 -1.45
N ILE A 172 -16.24 -15.47 -2.23
CA ILE A 172 -15.94 -15.49 -3.67
C ILE A 172 -14.98 -14.35 -4.02
N THR A 173 -14.18 -14.52 -5.08
CA THR A 173 -13.33 -13.44 -5.56
C THR A 173 -14.10 -12.50 -6.48
N LYS A 174 -13.58 -11.28 -6.65
CA LYS A 174 -14.08 -10.34 -7.67
C LYS A 174 -14.11 -10.93 -9.08
N ARG A 175 -13.15 -11.80 -9.41
CA ARG A 175 -13.11 -12.46 -10.72
C ARG A 175 -14.22 -13.50 -10.84
N ASP A 176 -14.44 -14.28 -9.81
CA ASP A 176 -15.54 -15.26 -9.81
C ASP A 176 -16.88 -14.56 -10.00
N LEU A 177 -17.09 -13.43 -9.29
CA LEU A 177 -18.28 -12.57 -9.48
C LEU A 177 -18.38 -12.06 -10.92
N PHE A 178 -17.29 -11.60 -11.52
CA PHE A 178 -17.29 -11.16 -12.91
C PHE A 178 -17.62 -12.30 -13.90
N TYR A 179 -17.10 -13.50 -13.66
CA TYR A 179 -17.32 -14.65 -14.55
C TYR A 179 -18.73 -15.25 -14.46
N THR A 180 -19.51 -14.94 -13.42
CA THR A 180 -20.91 -15.41 -13.36
C THR A 180 -21.76 -14.86 -14.50
N ASP A 181 -21.48 -13.64 -14.98
CA ASP A 181 -22.23 -13.00 -16.07
C ASP A 181 -21.37 -12.03 -16.90
N VAL A 182 -20.34 -12.55 -17.56
CA VAL A 182 -19.42 -11.76 -18.40
C VAL A 182 -20.14 -10.91 -19.44
N LYS A 183 -21.24 -11.41 -20.03
CA LYS A 183 -22.04 -10.65 -21.02
C LYS A 183 -22.70 -9.41 -20.42
N LEU A 184 -23.16 -9.50 -19.17
CA LEU A 184 -23.83 -8.40 -18.46
C LEU A 184 -22.81 -7.39 -17.93
N PHE A 185 -21.68 -7.85 -17.38
CA PHE A 185 -20.67 -6.96 -16.82
C PHE A 185 -19.81 -6.31 -17.91
N GLN A 186 -19.50 -7.04 -19.00
CA GLN A 186 -18.55 -6.68 -20.08
C GLN A 186 -17.11 -6.47 -19.61
N ASP A 187 -16.91 -5.61 -18.61
CA ASP A 187 -15.62 -5.26 -18.06
C ASP A 187 -15.62 -5.37 -16.53
N GLN A 188 -14.52 -5.85 -15.96
CA GLN A 188 -14.36 -6.04 -14.52
C GLN A 188 -14.46 -4.70 -13.77
N SER A 189 -14.07 -3.59 -14.41
CA SER A 189 -14.22 -2.24 -13.85
C SER A 189 -15.68 -1.92 -13.50
N GLN A 190 -16.64 -2.42 -14.27
CA GLN A 190 -18.07 -2.16 -14.06
C GLN A 190 -18.64 -2.98 -12.90
N SER A 191 -18.27 -4.25 -12.79
CA SER A 191 -18.67 -5.09 -11.64
C SER A 191 -18.07 -4.56 -10.34
N ASP A 192 -16.79 -4.16 -10.36
CA ASP A 192 -16.11 -3.58 -9.21
C ASP A 192 -16.78 -2.26 -8.79
N ALA A 193 -17.09 -1.37 -9.74
CA ALA A 193 -17.77 -0.12 -9.42
C ALA A 193 -19.16 -0.36 -8.80
N VAL A 194 -19.94 -1.32 -9.31
CA VAL A 194 -21.27 -1.60 -8.75
C VAL A 194 -21.17 -2.33 -7.40
N LEU A 195 -20.18 -3.19 -7.19
CA LEU A 195 -19.93 -3.81 -5.90
C LEU A 195 -19.68 -2.76 -4.81
N ASP A 196 -18.90 -1.72 -5.14
CA ASP A 196 -18.66 -0.61 -4.24
C ASP A 196 -19.92 0.19 -3.94
N ASP A 197 -20.75 0.42 -4.97
CA ASP A 197 -22.04 1.09 -4.82
C ASP A 197 -22.97 0.31 -3.90
N VAL A 198 -22.97 -1.03 -4.00
CA VAL A 198 -23.74 -1.93 -3.13
C VAL A 198 -23.24 -1.86 -1.68
N SER A 199 -21.93 -1.89 -1.46
CA SER A 199 -21.32 -1.69 -0.13
C SER A 199 -21.77 -0.37 0.50
N CYS A 200 -21.71 0.74 -0.25
CA CYS A 200 -22.19 2.05 0.22
C CYS A 200 -23.71 2.09 0.46
N MET A 201 -24.50 1.45 -0.40
CA MET A 201 -25.96 1.43 -0.31
C MET A 201 -26.44 0.63 0.92
N LEU A 202 -25.76 -0.47 1.25
CA LEU A 202 -26.06 -1.30 2.42
C LEU A 202 -25.44 -0.72 3.70
N GLY A 203 -24.44 0.16 3.59
CA GLY A 203 -23.73 0.75 4.72
C GLY A 203 -22.76 -0.22 5.40
N CYS A 204 -22.27 -1.22 4.66
CA CYS A 204 -21.36 -2.24 5.16
C CYS A 204 -20.02 -2.22 4.42
N THR A 205 -18.94 -2.67 5.05
CA THR A 205 -17.63 -2.82 4.39
C THR A 205 -17.69 -3.85 3.28
N ARG A 206 -16.67 -3.86 2.41
CA ARG A 206 -16.58 -4.89 1.35
C ARG A 206 -16.36 -6.29 1.90
N SER A 207 -15.60 -6.40 2.98
CA SER A 207 -15.36 -7.68 3.67
C SER A 207 -16.67 -8.32 4.13
N SER A 208 -17.60 -7.49 4.61
CA SER A 208 -18.95 -7.91 5.04
C SER A 208 -19.82 -8.49 3.90
N LEU A 209 -19.46 -8.28 2.62
CA LEU A 209 -20.17 -8.85 1.46
C LEU A 209 -19.67 -10.25 1.07
N HIS A 210 -18.64 -10.79 1.74
CA HIS A 210 -17.95 -12.03 1.37
C HIS A 210 -17.37 -12.03 -0.06
N VAL A 211 -17.11 -10.84 -0.62
CA VAL A 211 -16.44 -10.68 -1.91
C VAL A 211 -15.03 -10.15 -1.68
N VAL A 212 -14.05 -11.03 -1.85
CA VAL A 212 -12.64 -10.72 -1.58
C VAL A 212 -11.91 -10.26 -2.84
N ALA A 213 -10.99 -9.32 -2.66
CA ALA A 213 -10.05 -8.92 -3.70
C ALA A 213 -8.87 -9.91 -3.76
N SER A 214 -8.19 -9.98 -4.90
CA SER A 214 -6.93 -10.71 -4.98
C SER A 214 -5.88 -10.03 -4.11
N GLU A 215 -5.30 -10.80 -3.19
CA GLU A 215 -4.24 -10.36 -2.30
C GLU A 215 -2.90 -10.27 -3.02
N LYS A 216 -2.12 -9.26 -2.66
CA LYS A 216 -0.73 -9.11 -3.09
C LYS A 216 0.23 -8.82 -1.93
N GLY A 217 -0.34 -8.52 -0.77
CA GLY A 217 0.36 -8.16 0.45
C GLY A 217 1.24 -9.27 0.98
N VAL A 218 2.43 -8.92 1.44
CA VAL A 218 3.36 -9.85 2.09
C VAL A 218 3.90 -9.20 3.36
N VAL A 219 4.02 -9.99 4.42
CA VAL A 219 4.62 -9.60 5.71
C VAL A 219 5.77 -10.52 6.11
N VAL A 220 6.82 -9.94 6.66
CA VAL A 220 7.95 -10.67 7.27
C VAL A 220 8.47 -9.91 8.48
N GLY A 221 8.99 -10.61 9.48
CA GLY A 221 9.65 -9.98 10.62
C GLY A 221 9.13 -10.45 11.97
N ARG A 222 9.32 -9.63 12.99
CA ARG A 222 9.01 -9.94 14.40
C ARG A 222 7.50 -9.90 14.67
N LEU A 223 6.74 -10.80 14.07
CA LEU A 223 5.29 -10.89 14.22
C LEU A 223 4.86 -12.36 14.31
N VAL A 224 3.97 -12.64 15.25
CA VAL A 224 3.25 -13.90 15.36
C VAL A 224 1.76 -13.58 15.41
N PHE A 225 0.96 -14.30 14.64
CA PHE A 225 -0.49 -14.14 14.66
C PHE A 225 -1.19 -15.48 14.46
N THR A 226 -2.47 -15.54 14.78
CA THR A 226 -3.33 -16.70 14.52
C THR A 226 -4.20 -16.42 13.30
N ASP A 227 -4.29 -17.38 12.38
CA ASP A 227 -5.12 -17.33 11.17
C ASP A 227 -6.01 -18.57 11.16
N ASP A 228 -7.32 -18.40 11.34
CA ASP A 228 -8.29 -19.50 11.39
C ASP A 228 -7.93 -20.64 12.37
N GLY A 229 -7.28 -20.29 13.48
CA GLY A 229 -6.81 -21.23 14.51
C GLY A 229 -5.35 -21.67 14.38
N ASP A 230 -4.72 -21.44 13.23
CA ASP A 230 -3.32 -21.78 13.00
C ASP A 230 -2.39 -20.66 13.44
N ARG A 231 -1.41 -20.98 14.29
CA ARG A 231 -0.39 -20.02 14.74
C ARG A 231 0.69 -19.86 13.69
N ILE A 232 0.85 -18.65 13.17
CA ILE A 232 1.79 -18.28 12.11
C ILE A 232 2.90 -17.41 12.70
N ASP A 233 4.15 -17.86 12.56
CA ASP A 233 5.36 -17.15 12.98
C ASP A 233 6.08 -16.53 11.77
N CYS A 234 5.93 -15.21 11.57
CA CYS A 234 6.52 -14.48 10.44
C CYS A 234 8.04 -14.38 10.49
N THR A 235 8.70 -14.77 11.59
CA THR A 235 10.17 -14.79 11.67
C THR A 235 10.80 -16.00 10.97
N LYS A 236 10.00 -17.06 10.71
CA LYS A 236 10.45 -18.35 10.18
C LYS A 236 9.93 -18.65 8.78
N MET A 237 9.40 -17.66 8.06
CA MET A 237 8.76 -17.84 6.75
C MET A 237 9.74 -17.75 5.56
N GLY A 238 11.05 -17.82 5.81
CA GLY A 238 12.08 -17.65 4.77
C GLY A 238 12.11 -16.22 4.20
N ILE A 239 12.63 -16.08 2.97
CA ILE A 239 12.81 -14.78 2.30
C ILE A 239 11.49 -14.27 1.71
N GLY A 240 10.60 -15.18 1.31
CA GLY A 240 9.33 -14.85 0.66
C GLY A 240 8.27 -14.29 1.59
N GLY A 241 8.46 -14.34 2.92
CA GLY A 241 7.48 -13.88 3.89
C GLY A 241 6.17 -14.68 3.87
N LYS A 242 5.20 -14.23 4.66
CA LYS A 242 3.83 -14.76 4.67
C LYS A 242 2.93 -13.83 3.86
N ALA A 243 2.14 -14.38 2.94
CA ALA A 243 1.08 -13.64 2.27
C ALA A 243 0.03 -13.21 3.30
N ILE A 244 -0.37 -11.94 3.25
CA ILE A 244 -1.40 -11.39 4.14
C ILE A 244 -2.73 -12.04 3.76
N PRO A 245 -3.44 -12.69 4.71
CA PRO A 245 -4.68 -13.38 4.40
C PRO A 245 -5.76 -12.38 3.94
N PRO A 246 -6.72 -12.81 3.11
CA PRO A 246 -7.71 -11.90 2.55
C PRO A 246 -8.80 -11.57 3.59
N ASN A 247 -9.06 -12.50 4.50
CA ASN A 247 -10.04 -12.40 5.57
C ASN A 247 -9.34 -11.95 6.85
N ILE A 248 -9.08 -10.64 6.95
CA ILE A 248 -8.45 -10.05 8.13
C ILE A 248 -9.26 -10.28 9.40
N ASP A 249 -10.57 -10.49 9.31
CA ASP A 249 -11.43 -10.77 10.49
C ASP A 249 -11.08 -12.09 11.19
N ARG A 250 -10.54 -13.08 10.46
CA ARG A 250 -10.09 -14.37 11.01
C ARG A 250 -8.69 -14.32 11.60
N VAL A 251 -7.96 -13.23 11.34
CA VAL A 251 -6.68 -12.99 11.99
C VAL A 251 -6.94 -12.63 13.45
N GLY A 252 -6.14 -13.15 14.38
CA GLY A 252 -6.25 -12.84 15.80
C GLY A 252 -4.91 -12.98 16.52
N ASN A 253 -4.89 -12.57 17.79
CA ASN A 253 -3.73 -12.71 18.69
C ASN A 253 -2.42 -12.21 18.07
N LEU A 254 -2.38 -10.93 17.67
CA LEU A 254 -1.18 -10.29 17.17
C LEU A 254 -0.18 -10.13 18.32
N GLU A 255 0.93 -10.87 18.27
CA GLU A 255 2.03 -10.84 19.22
C GLU A 255 3.31 -10.36 18.53
N SER A 256 4.00 -9.39 19.11
CA SER A 256 5.23 -8.84 18.54
C SER A 256 6.11 -8.21 19.62
N ASP A 257 7.42 -8.32 19.44
CA ASP A 257 8.45 -7.57 20.17
C ASP A 257 9.16 -6.55 19.27
N ALA A 258 8.57 -6.24 18.12
CA ALA A 258 9.04 -5.17 17.24
C ALA A 258 8.95 -3.80 17.92
N LEU A 259 9.77 -2.87 17.46
CA LEU A 259 9.74 -1.47 17.88
C LEU A 259 9.02 -0.57 16.87
N PHE A 260 8.93 -0.99 15.60
CA PHE A 260 8.25 -0.26 14.54
C PHE A 260 7.82 -1.19 13.39
N ILE A 261 6.93 -0.69 12.55
CA ILE A 261 6.52 -1.33 11.29
C ILE A 261 7.16 -0.57 10.14
N LEU A 262 7.86 -1.27 9.25
CA LEU A 262 8.45 -0.75 8.03
C LEU A 262 7.58 -1.12 6.83
N LEU A 263 6.87 -0.13 6.29
CA LEU A 263 6.07 -0.26 5.09
C LEU A 263 6.95 -0.01 3.86
N VAL A 264 7.09 -0.98 2.97
CA VAL A 264 7.94 -0.90 1.78
C VAL A 264 7.09 -1.03 0.52
N GLU A 265 7.17 -0.04 -0.37
CA GLU A 265 6.41 -0.04 -1.62
C GLU A 265 6.85 -1.18 -2.56
N LYS A 266 8.14 -1.25 -2.87
CA LYS A 266 8.68 -2.12 -3.93
C LYS A 266 9.02 -3.52 -3.41
N ASP A 267 8.52 -4.54 -4.10
CA ASP A 267 8.77 -5.96 -3.76
C ASP A 267 10.27 -6.30 -3.71
N ALA A 268 11.05 -5.74 -4.64
CA ALA A 268 12.49 -5.98 -4.68
C ALA A 268 13.24 -5.43 -3.44
N ALA A 269 12.83 -4.26 -2.94
CA ALA A 269 13.40 -3.69 -1.71
C ALA A 269 12.99 -4.52 -0.48
N PHE A 270 11.74 -4.99 -0.46
CA PHE A 270 11.25 -5.91 0.56
C PHE A 270 12.08 -7.21 0.60
N MET A 271 12.27 -7.86 -0.55
CA MET A 271 13.04 -9.11 -0.65
C MET A 271 14.49 -8.95 -0.18
N ARG A 272 15.15 -7.83 -0.52
CA ARG A 272 16.51 -7.52 -0.04
C ARG A 272 16.55 -7.40 1.49
N LEU A 273 15.60 -6.67 2.08
CA LEU A 273 15.53 -6.49 3.53
C LEU A 273 15.19 -7.79 4.27
N ALA A 274 14.37 -8.65 3.66
CA ALA A 274 14.06 -9.98 4.17
C ALA A 274 15.29 -10.90 4.14
N GLU A 275 16.05 -10.87 3.04
CA GLU A 275 17.29 -11.65 2.87
C GLU A 275 18.39 -11.22 3.85
N ASP A 276 18.58 -9.91 4.04
CA ASP A 276 19.50 -9.35 5.04
C ASP A 276 19.03 -9.54 6.48
N ARG A 277 17.81 -10.10 6.69
CA ARG A 277 17.15 -10.24 7.99
C ARG A 277 17.19 -8.94 8.79
N PHE A 278 16.89 -7.82 8.14
CA PHE A 278 16.93 -6.49 8.74
C PHE A 278 16.09 -6.42 10.03
N TYR A 279 14.95 -7.13 10.05
CA TYR A 279 14.06 -7.29 11.19
C TYR A 279 14.67 -7.96 12.43
N ASN A 280 15.80 -8.67 12.31
CA ASN A 280 16.54 -9.22 13.44
C ASN A 280 17.58 -8.23 13.99
N ARG A 281 18.20 -7.43 13.12
CA ARG A 281 19.18 -6.40 13.50
C ARG A 281 18.49 -5.21 14.17
N PHE A 282 17.39 -4.76 13.57
CA PHE A 282 16.49 -3.76 14.12
C PHE A 282 15.12 -4.42 14.29
N PRO A 283 14.64 -4.69 15.53
CA PRO A 283 13.37 -5.36 15.78
C PRO A 283 12.22 -4.63 15.11
N CYS A 284 11.76 -5.15 13.97
CA CYS A 284 10.70 -4.53 13.17
C CYS A 284 9.85 -5.58 12.44
N ILE A 285 8.70 -5.13 11.96
CA ILE A 285 7.83 -5.87 11.05
C ILE A 285 7.91 -5.18 9.69
N ILE A 286 8.21 -5.91 8.62
CA ILE A 286 8.30 -5.37 7.27
C ILE A 286 7.06 -5.82 6.49
N VAL A 287 6.38 -4.88 5.86
CA VAL A 287 5.15 -5.11 5.10
C VAL A 287 5.30 -4.51 3.70
N THR A 288 4.85 -5.22 2.67
CA THR A 288 4.76 -4.69 1.31
C THR A 288 3.42 -5.04 0.66
N ALA A 289 2.90 -4.14 -0.17
CA ALA A 289 1.77 -4.41 -1.06
C ALA A 289 2.18 -4.55 -2.54
N LYS A 290 3.50 -4.53 -2.83
CA LYS A 290 4.05 -4.57 -4.19
C LYS A 290 3.50 -3.43 -5.08
N GLY A 291 3.60 -2.20 -4.57
CA GLY A 291 3.05 -1.00 -5.20
C GLY A 291 1.77 -0.51 -4.53
N GLN A 292 0.72 -0.26 -5.32
CA GLN A 292 -0.54 0.26 -4.81
C GLN A 292 -1.20 -0.74 -3.83
N PRO A 293 -1.57 -0.30 -2.61
CA PRO A 293 -2.16 -1.19 -1.62
C PRO A 293 -3.49 -1.80 -2.04
N ASP A 294 -3.65 -3.08 -1.74
CA ASP A 294 -4.94 -3.74 -1.67
C ASP A 294 -5.65 -3.46 -0.34
N VAL A 295 -6.94 -3.84 -0.27
CA VAL A 295 -7.78 -3.63 0.92
C VAL A 295 -7.26 -4.44 2.10
N ALA A 296 -6.85 -5.69 1.87
CA ALA A 296 -6.34 -6.60 2.89
C ALA A 296 -5.06 -6.06 3.56
N THR A 297 -4.06 -5.59 2.79
CA THR A 297 -2.84 -5.03 3.38
C THR A 297 -3.11 -3.78 4.20
N ARG A 298 -4.06 -2.92 3.78
CA ARG A 298 -4.43 -1.72 4.53
C ARG A 298 -5.12 -2.05 5.85
N LEU A 299 -6.08 -2.99 5.83
CA LEU A 299 -6.73 -3.48 7.04
C LEU A 299 -5.73 -4.12 7.99
N PHE A 300 -4.84 -4.96 7.47
CA PHE A 300 -3.81 -5.63 8.26
C PHE A 300 -2.84 -4.63 8.90
N LEU A 301 -2.35 -3.64 8.14
CA LEU A 301 -1.47 -2.60 8.65
C LEU A 301 -2.14 -1.77 9.76
N LYS A 302 -3.40 -1.36 9.55
CA LYS A 302 -4.16 -0.61 10.54
C LYS A 302 -4.32 -1.43 11.82
N ARG A 303 -4.70 -2.71 11.68
CA ARG A 303 -4.90 -3.61 12.80
C ARG A 303 -3.61 -3.82 13.60
N MET A 304 -2.48 -4.05 12.92
CA MET A 304 -1.16 -4.11 13.56
C MET A 304 -0.82 -2.82 14.30
N LYS A 305 -1.04 -1.64 13.69
CA LYS A 305 -0.79 -0.36 14.35
C LYS A 305 -1.67 -0.19 15.60
N THR A 306 -2.95 -0.51 15.53
CA THR A 306 -3.90 -0.32 16.64
C THR A 306 -3.67 -1.32 17.79
N GLU A 307 -3.47 -2.61 17.50
CA GLU A 307 -3.29 -3.64 18.52
C GLU A 307 -1.89 -3.59 19.14
N LEU A 308 -0.84 -3.47 18.32
CA LEU A 308 0.56 -3.49 18.79
C LEU A 308 1.05 -2.11 19.24
N LYS A 309 0.32 -1.03 18.89
CA LYS A 309 0.70 0.38 19.16
C LYS A 309 2.10 0.70 18.66
N LEU A 310 2.44 0.22 17.47
CA LEU A 310 3.75 0.41 16.85
C LEU A 310 3.73 1.62 15.89
N PRO A 311 4.80 2.45 15.88
CA PRO A 311 4.95 3.47 14.86
C PRO A 311 5.18 2.83 13.48
N VAL A 312 4.65 3.47 12.44
CA VAL A 312 4.77 3.01 11.05
C VAL A 312 5.68 3.95 10.29
N LEU A 313 6.75 3.41 9.72
CA LEU A 313 7.69 4.11 8.86
C LEU A 313 7.52 3.64 7.42
N ALA A 314 7.35 4.54 6.47
CA ALA A 314 7.15 4.20 5.06
C ALA A 314 8.38 4.50 4.20
N LEU A 315 8.75 3.52 3.39
CA LEU A 315 9.76 3.58 2.35
C LEU A 315 9.09 3.44 0.97
N VAL A 316 9.03 4.53 0.23
CA VAL A 316 8.42 4.66 -1.10
C VAL A 316 9.43 5.19 -2.12
N ASP A 317 9.16 5.01 -3.42
CA ASP A 317 9.98 5.57 -4.48
C ASP A 317 9.95 7.12 -4.46
N SER A 318 11.05 7.76 -4.90
CA SER A 318 11.17 9.22 -4.94
C SER A 318 10.49 9.77 -6.20
N ASP A 319 9.18 9.61 -6.27
CA ASP A 319 8.34 10.15 -7.35
C ASP A 319 6.93 10.54 -6.84
N PRO A 320 6.11 11.22 -7.66
CA PRO A 320 4.75 11.61 -7.25
C PRO A 320 3.83 10.42 -6.95
N TYR A 321 4.08 9.26 -7.57
CA TYR A 321 3.26 8.07 -7.36
C TYR A 321 3.57 7.39 -6.02
N GLY A 322 4.83 7.35 -5.60
CA GLY A 322 5.24 6.87 -4.28
C GLY A 322 4.57 7.67 -3.17
N LEU A 323 4.53 9.00 -3.30
CA LEU A 323 3.81 9.85 -2.34
C LEU A 323 2.29 9.65 -2.41
N LYS A 324 1.73 9.42 -3.60
CA LYS A 324 0.32 9.05 -3.75
C LYS A 324 -0.01 7.70 -3.11
N ILE A 325 0.90 6.74 -3.16
CA ILE A 325 0.75 5.46 -2.46
C ILE A 325 0.72 5.69 -0.95
N LEU A 326 1.65 6.50 -0.44
CA LEU A 326 1.69 6.86 0.97
C LEU A 326 0.39 7.57 1.43
N SER A 327 -0.12 8.51 0.62
CA SER A 327 -1.37 9.20 0.95
C SER A 327 -2.59 8.28 0.96
N VAL A 328 -2.61 7.21 0.15
CA VAL A 328 -3.69 6.20 0.20
C VAL A 328 -3.68 5.42 1.52
N TYR A 329 -2.51 5.13 2.09
CA TYR A 329 -2.42 4.51 3.41
C TYR A 329 -2.88 5.46 4.52
N MET A 330 -2.50 6.74 4.46
CA MET A 330 -2.78 7.73 5.50
C MET A 330 -4.19 8.30 5.44
N CYS A 331 -4.58 8.86 4.29
CA CYS A 331 -5.79 9.67 4.15
C CYS A 331 -6.93 8.92 3.42
N GLY A 332 -6.59 7.81 2.76
CA GLY A 332 -7.53 6.96 2.06
C GLY A 332 -7.54 7.18 0.55
N SER A 333 -8.28 6.33 -0.16
CA SER A 333 -8.43 6.46 -1.61
C SER A 333 -9.72 7.20 -1.93
N LYS A 334 -9.67 8.17 -2.85
CA LYS A 334 -10.84 8.86 -3.40
C LYS A 334 -11.96 7.88 -3.80
N ASN A 335 -11.60 6.76 -4.46
CA ASN A 335 -12.54 5.73 -4.91
C ASN A 335 -13.21 4.94 -3.77
N MET A 336 -12.56 4.86 -2.60
CA MET A 336 -12.99 4.14 -1.40
C MET A 336 -13.24 5.10 -0.23
N SER A 337 -13.59 6.36 -0.51
CA SER A 337 -13.78 7.41 0.51
C SER A 337 -14.85 7.05 1.55
N TYR A 338 -15.80 6.19 1.20
CA TYR A 338 -16.83 5.66 2.10
C TYR A 338 -16.28 4.72 3.19
N ASP A 339 -15.12 4.08 2.95
CA ASP A 339 -14.47 3.09 3.82
C ASP A 339 -13.13 3.59 4.35
N SER A 340 -12.87 4.90 4.25
CA SER A 340 -11.64 5.50 4.76
C SER A 340 -11.49 5.29 6.26
N SER A 341 -12.58 5.28 7.03
CA SER A 341 -12.54 5.04 8.47
C SER A 341 -11.88 3.72 8.82
N ASN A 342 -12.17 2.65 8.06
CA ASN A 342 -11.63 1.31 8.31
C ASN A 342 -10.27 1.07 7.64
N LEU A 343 -9.97 1.77 6.55
CA LEU A 343 -8.78 1.48 5.73
C LEU A 343 -7.62 2.47 5.87
N THR A 344 -7.77 3.52 6.67
CA THR A 344 -6.71 4.52 6.89
C THR A 344 -5.91 4.23 8.14
N THR A 345 -4.60 4.39 8.01
CA THR A 345 -3.65 4.36 9.11
C THR A 345 -3.03 5.76 9.18
N PRO A 346 -3.61 6.70 9.95
CA PRO A 346 -3.06 8.04 10.09
C PRO A 346 -1.68 7.96 10.76
N ASP A 347 -0.89 9.03 10.66
CA ASP A 347 0.42 9.13 11.32
C ASP A 347 1.41 8.03 10.88
N ILE A 348 1.55 7.86 9.56
CA ILE A 348 2.67 7.12 8.98
C ILE A 348 3.79 8.14 8.73
N LYS A 349 5.00 7.82 9.18
CA LYS A 349 6.17 8.68 8.97
C LYS A 349 6.85 8.35 7.65
N TRP A 350 7.07 9.34 6.81
CA TRP A 350 7.76 9.13 5.54
C TRP A 350 9.28 9.10 5.75
N LEU A 351 9.87 7.91 5.66
CA LEU A 351 11.29 7.68 5.90
C LEU A 351 12.16 8.05 4.68
N GLY A 352 11.67 7.74 3.49
CA GLY A 352 12.39 7.92 2.23
C GLY A 352 11.81 7.06 1.11
N VAL A 353 12.45 6.96 -0.05
CA VAL A 353 13.54 7.82 -0.52
C VAL A 353 12.97 9.19 -0.85
N ARG A 354 13.48 10.25 -0.21
CA ARG A 354 12.99 11.61 -0.48
C ARG A 354 13.78 12.28 -1.61
N PRO A 355 13.20 13.24 -2.33
CA PRO A 355 13.92 14.09 -3.28
C PRO A 355 15.19 14.72 -2.69
N SER A 356 15.13 15.24 -1.46
CA SER A 356 16.30 15.79 -0.76
C SER A 356 17.39 14.75 -0.45
N ASP A 357 17.02 13.47 -0.32
CA ASP A 357 17.96 12.39 -0.07
C ASP A 357 18.85 12.12 -1.29
N LEU A 358 18.34 12.37 -2.50
CA LEU A 358 19.10 12.14 -3.73
C LEU A 358 20.39 12.96 -3.74
N ASP A 359 20.31 14.22 -3.31
CA ASP A 359 21.45 15.12 -3.20
C ASP A 359 22.27 14.88 -1.94
N LYS A 360 21.61 14.67 -0.78
CA LYS A 360 22.27 14.42 0.52
C LYS A 360 23.18 13.18 0.48
N TYR A 361 22.72 12.09 -0.13
CA TYR A 361 23.51 10.85 -0.27
C TYR A 361 24.30 10.77 -1.59
N LYS A 362 24.28 11.84 -2.40
CA LYS A 362 24.98 11.92 -3.69
C LYS A 362 24.64 10.77 -4.64
N VAL A 363 23.37 10.40 -4.70
CA VAL A 363 22.87 9.33 -5.59
C VAL A 363 23.28 9.67 -7.03
N PRO A 364 23.95 8.75 -7.76
CA PRO A 364 24.48 9.04 -9.08
C PRO A 364 23.41 9.52 -10.05
N GLU A 365 23.71 10.53 -10.87
CA GLU A 365 22.77 11.07 -11.87
C GLU A 365 22.28 10.01 -12.86
N GLN A 366 23.11 9.02 -13.20
CA GLN A 366 22.72 7.88 -14.04
C GLN A 366 21.57 7.04 -13.46
N CYS A 367 21.36 7.09 -12.14
CA CYS A 367 20.28 6.40 -11.45
C CYS A 367 19.07 7.33 -11.21
N ARG A 368 19.18 8.62 -11.56
CA ARG A 368 18.11 9.60 -11.52
C ARG A 368 17.46 9.65 -12.90
N LEU A 369 16.19 9.28 -12.97
CA LEU A 369 15.43 9.28 -14.21
C LEU A 369 14.77 10.65 -14.41
N PRO A 370 14.72 11.17 -15.64
CA PRO A 370 13.94 12.37 -15.93
C PRO A 370 12.44 12.09 -15.71
N MET A 371 11.74 13.06 -15.13
CA MET A 371 10.28 13.01 -15.00
C MET A 371 9.60 13.20 -16.36
N THR A 372 8.53 12.45 -16.60
CA THR A 372 7.65 12.68 -17.75
C THR A 372 6.70 13.84 -17.49
N ASP A 373 6.09 14.40 -18.54
CA ASP A 373 5.09 15.48 -18.38
C ASP A 373 3.90 15.04 -17.52
N GLN A 374 3.54 13.75 -17.57
CA GLN A 374 2.51 13.16 -16.70
C GLN A 374 2.94 13.15 -15.23
N ASP A 375 4.20 12.82 -14.94
CA ASP A 375 4.74 12.86 -13.57
C ASP A 375 4.73 14.29 -13.03
N VAL A 376 5.17 15.26 -13.83
CA VAL A 376 5.19 16.69 -13.43
C VAL A 376 3.78 17.20 -13.17
N LYS A 377 2.81 16.81 -14.01
CA LYS A 377 1.40 17.13 -13.79
C LYS A 377 0.88 16.49 -12.50
N ALA A 378 1.14 15.21 -12.27
CA ALA A 378 0.73 14.53 -11.05
C ALA A 378 1.33 15.16 -9.78
N GLY A 379 2.59 15.60 -9.82
CA GLY A 379 3.22 16.33 -8.72
C GLY A 379 2.56 17.68 -8.43
N LYS A 380 2.20 18.44 -9.48
CA LYS A 380 1.45 19.70 -9.33
C LYS A 380 0.04 19.48 -8.80
N ASP A 381 -0.65 18.47 -9.31
CA ASP A 381 -2.00 18.11 -8.84
C ASP A 381 -1.95 17.73 -7.35
N LEU A 382 -0.91 17.00 -6.91
CA LEU A 382 -0.71 16.64 -5.49
C LEU A 382 -0.42 17.86 -4.61
N LEU A 383 0.35 18.84 -5.09
CA LEU A 383 0.60 20.10 -4.35
C LEU A 383 -0.69 20.87 -4.08
N GLU A 384 -1.73 20.69 -4.90
CA GLU A 384 -3.02 21.34 -4.70
C GLU A 384 -3.93 20.64 -3.67
N GLU A 385 -3.64 19.39 -3.31
CA GLU A 385 -4.46 18.62 -2.37
C GLU A 385 -4.28 19.07 -0.92
N ASP A 386 -5.38 19.16 -0.19
CA ASP A 386 -5.41 19.70 1.18
C ASP A 386 -4.55 18.88 2.18
N PHE A 387 -4.49 17.56 2.01
CA PHE A 387 -3.68 16.69 2.88
C PHE A 387 -2.17 16.90 2.69
N VAL A 388 -1.73 17.30 1.49
CA VAL A 388 -0.32 17.64 1.23
C VAL A 388 -0.02 19.00 1.80
N LYS A 389 -0.89 19.99 1.56
CA LYS A 389 -0.74 21.37 2.06
C LYS A 389 -0.62 21.44 3.59
N LYS A 390 -1.24 20.50 4.31
CA LYS A 390 -1.14 20.39 5.77
C LYS A 390 0.26 20.02 6.26
N ASN A 391 1.03 19.24 5.50
CA ASN A 391 2.38 18.84 5.88
C ASN A 391 3.43 19.64 5.08
N GLU A 392 3.96 20.71 5.68
CA GLU A 392 4.99 21.55 5.05
C GLU A 392 6.21 20.76 4.58
N GLY A 393 6.54 19.65 5.25
CA GLY A 393 7.63 18.77 4.83
C GLY A 393 7.36 18.12 3.48
N TRP A 394 6.13 17.64 3.27
CA TRP A 394 5.72 17.02 2.00
C TRP A 394 5.70 18.05 0.87
N VAL A 395 5.21 19.26 1.15
CA VAL A 395 5.22 20.38 0.19
C VAL A 395 6.65 20.69 -0.26
N LYS A 396 7.59 20.86 0.68
CA LYS A 396 8.99 21.16 0.38
C LYS A 396 9.64 20.08 -0.50
N GLU A 397 9.42 18.81 -0.18
CA GLU A 397 9.96 17.69 -0.97
C GLU A 397 9.34 17.63 -2.38
N LEU A 398 8.02 17.83 -2.51
CA LEU A 398 7.35 17.88 -3.81
C LEU A 398 7.81 19.07 -4.66
N GLU A 399 8.02 20.24 -4.06
CA GLU A 399 8.56 21.41 -4.76
C GLU A 399 9.96 21.13 -5.30
N ILE A 400 10.83 20.49 -4.50
CA ILE A 400 12.16 20.04 -4.94
C ILE A 400 12.02 19.07 -6.12
N MET A 401 11.11 18.10 -6.03
CA MET A 401 10.86 17.12 -7.09
C MET A 401 10.41 17.77 -8.40
N VAL A 402 9.42 18.68 -8.35
CA VAL A 402 8.91 19.40 -9.53
C VAL A 402 9.95 20.35 -10.12
N LYS A 403 10.79 20.99 -9.28
CA LYS A 403 11.85 21.90 -9.71
C LYS A 403 13.01 21.18 -10.39
N THR A 404 13.46 20.08 -9.80
CA THR A 404 14.57 19.27 -10.33
C THR A 404 14.16 18.42 -11.54
N ARG A 405 12.87 18.07 -11.65
CA ARG A 405 12.32 17.17 -12.67
C ARG A 405 13.04 15.81 -12.73
N GLN A 406 13.51 15.35 -11.57
CA GLN A 406 14.20 14.07 -11.40
C GLN A 406 13.36 13.16 -10.51
N LYS A 407 13.33 11.88 -10.85
CA LYS A 407 12.76 10.81 -10.03
C LYS A 407 13.79 9.71 -9.81
N ALA A 408 13.62 8.94 -8.74
CA ALA A 408 14.50 7.82 -8.45
C ALA A 408 13.72 6.68 -7.78
N GLU A 409 14.02 5.45 -8.19
CA GLU A 409 13.51 4.25 -7.51
C GLU A 409 14.30 4.00 -6.23
N ILE A 410 13.72 3.30 -5.24
CA ILE A 410 14.42 2.84 -4.04
C ILE A 410 15.69 2.05 -4.42
N GLN A 411 15.63 1.31 -5.54
CA GLN A 411 16.77 0.54 -6.06
C GLN A 411 17.95 1.38 -6.52
N ALA A 412 17.78 2.69 -6.73
CA ALA A 412 18.89 3.59 -7.05
C ALA A 412 19.96 3.57 -5.94
N LEU A 413 19.56 3.32 -4.69
CA LEU A 413 20.48 3.17 -3.56
C LEU A 413 21.41 1.96 -3.68
N SER A 414 21.03 0.94 -4.45
CA SER A 414 21.87 -0.22 -4.75
C SER A 414 23.10 0.13 -5.59
N SER A 415 23.17 1.33 -6.19
CA SER A 415 24.36 1.79 -6.92
C SER A 415 25.59 1.89 -6.03
N PHE A 416 25.40 2.08 -4.72
CA PHE A 416 26.46 2.13 -3.71
C PHE A 416 26.81 0.75 -3.11
N GLY A 417 26.17 -0.30 -3.59
CA GLY A 417 26.24 -1.66 -3.08
C GLY A 417 24.86 -2.22 -2.77
N PHE A 418 24.65 -3.50 -3.04
CA PHE A 418 23.34 -4.16 -2.87
C PHE A 418 22.83 -4.15 -1.42
N GLN A 419 23.72 -4.05 -0.44
CA GLN A 419 23.41 -3.96 0.99
C GLN A 419 23.40 -2.53 1.53
N TYR A 420 23.60 -1.51 0.69
CA TYR A 420 23.65 -0.12 1.15
C TYR A 420 22.34 0.32 1.83
N LEU A 421 21.20 -0.16 1.33
CA LEU A 421 19.89 0.13 1.90
C LEU A 421 19.79 -0.34 3.36
N SER A 422 20.16 -1.59 3.63
CA SER A 422 20.04 -2.25 4.93
C SER A 422 21.19 -1.90 5.89
N GLU A 423 22.41 -1.70 5.38
CA GLU A 423 23.58 -1.44 6.21
C GLU A 423 23.81 0.03 6.53
N VAL A 424 23.46 0.95 5.63
CA VAL A 424 23.84 2.37 5.74
C VAL A 424 22.64 3.30 5.73
N TYR A 425 21.80 3.24 4.70
CA TYR A 425 20.73 4.23 4.50
C TYR A 425 19.68 4.17 5.61
N LEU A 426 19.06 3.00 5.84
CA LEU A 426 18.04 2.86 6.88
C LEU A 426 18.58 3.13 8.29
N PRO A 427 19.73 2.56 8.73
CA PRO A 427 20.25 2.84 10.06
C PRO A 427 20.58 4.33 10.28
N LEU A 428 21.10 5.02 9.26
CA LEU A 428 21.45 6.44 9.36
C LEU A 428 20.20 7.33 9.42
N LYS A 429 19.16 7.00 8.65
CA LYS A 429 17.84 7.65 8.74
C LYS A 429 17.21 7.47 10.12
N LEU A 430 17.26 6.24 10.65
CA LEU A 430 16.75 5.90 11.98
C LEU A 430 17.52 6.64 13.09
N GLN A 431 18.85 6.70 12.98
CA GLN A 431 19.72 7.43 13.93
C GLN A 431 19.44 8.93 13.94
N GLN A 432 19.22 9.55 12.78
CA GLN A 432 19.01 10.99 12.65
C GLN A 432 17.58 11.43 12.96
N ARG A 433 16.67 10.48 13.18
CA ARG A 433 15.22 10.73 13.25
C ARG A 433 14.68 11.47 12.03
N ASP A 434 15.22 11.14 10.86
CA ASP A 434 15.01 11.88 9.63
C ASP A 434 13.83 11.33 8.82
N TRP A 435 12.61 11.63 9.27
CA TRP A 435 11.34 11.31 8.61
C TRP A 435 10.35 12.49 8.70
N LEU A 436 9.33 12.48 7.84
CA LEU A 436 8.29 13.52 7.74
C LEU A 436 6.91 13.05 8.16
#